data_AF-A0AAW2NM12-F1
#
_entry.id   AF-A0AAW2NM12-F1
#
_cell.length_a   1.000
_cell.length_b   1.000
_cell.length_c   1.000
_cell.angle_alpha   90.00
_cell.angle_beta   90.00
_cell.angle_gamma   90.00
#
_symmetry.space_group_name_H-M   'P 1'
#
loop_
_entity.id
_entity.type
_entity.pdbx_description
1 polymer ?
#
loop_
_entity_poly.entity_id
_entity_poly.type
_entity_poly.pdbx_seq_one_letter_code
_entity_poly.pdbx_strand_id
1 'polypeptide(L)'
;MDIRGSPFGLLSAHPLAPLVSLHHLDYVQSLFPGTNRVDSVKRLIRAYKSDPSRTLQQSFCYDPIRNWSISVSWGYSVQLYPFLVTAKDLSTPLQTFLTWGSWSQEPFTFNTRVMSLKPCERPIIFYFDRVEGFGYGRTLTRYRRPRPENRRQCDDENYAAAYSVKGFNVSAPLLHPTIWNKAPRRQCCEIINGSDDLNGVLEVRIRGCNEWESVTPP
;
A
#
# COMPACT_ATOMS: atom_id res chain seq x y z
N MET A 1 -12.06 -12.51 -6.75
CA MET A 1 -11.61 -11.41 -7.61
C MET A 1 -11.99 -11.70 -9.07
N ASP A 2 -12.95 -10.95 -9.61
CA ASP A 2 -13.38 -11.05 -11.02
C ASP A 2 -13.00 -9.78 -11.79
N ILE A 3 -11.69 -9.63 -12.06
CA ILE A 3 -11.13 -8.50 -12.81
C ILE A 3 -10.10 -8.97 -13.82
N ARG A 4 -9.74 -8.10 -14.76
CA ARG A 4 -8.63 -8.26 -15.72
C ARG A 4 -7.64 -7.12 -15.59
N GLY A 5 -6.47 -7.26 -16.20
CA GLY A 5 -5.45 -6.20 -16.20
C GLY A 5 -4.62 -6.17 -14.92
N SER A 6 -4.26 -4.98 -14.43
CA SER A 6 -3.42 -4.85 -13.23
C SER A 6 -4.27 -4.88 -11.95
N PRO A 7 -4.06 -5.84 -11.04
CA PRO A 7 -4.81 -5.90 -9.79
C PRO A 7 -4.35 -4.86 -8.75
N PHE A 8 -3.38 -4.01 -9.10
CA PHE A 8 -2.68 -3.11 -8.17
C PHE A 8 -3.62 -2.23 -7.35
N GLY A 9 -4.56 -1.54 -7.99
CA GLY A 9 -5.46 -0.62 -7.31
C GLY A 9 -6.37 -1.34 -6.33
N LEU A 10 -6.89 -2.50 -6.71
CA LEU A 10 -7.75 -3.32 -5.87
C LEU A 10 -7.01 -3.85 -4.64
N LEU A 11 -5.80 -4.38 -4.81
CA LEU A 11 -5.01 -4.95 -3.72
C LEU A 11 -4.37 -3.88 -2.83
N SER A 12 -4.01 -2.71 -3.38
CA SER A 12 -3.44 -1.60 -2.61
C SER A 12 -4.47 -0.88 -1.74
N ALA A 13 -5.74 -0.88 -2.15
CA ALA A 13 -6.86 -0.31 -1.42
C ALA A 13 -7.85 -1.39 -0.96
N HIS A 14 -7.34 -2.59 -0.66
CA HIS A 14 -8.19 -3.69 -0.21
C HIS A 14 -8.95 -3.24 1.06
N PRO A 15 -10.27 -3.48 1.12
CA PRO A 15 -11.10 -3.05 2.25
C PRO A 15 -10.68 -3.73 3.55
N LEU A 16 -11.22 -3.23 4.66
CA LEU A 16 -11.03 -3.76 6.02
C LEU A 16 -11.81 -5.07 6.22
N ALA A 17 -11.50 -6.06 5.39
CA ALA A 17 -12.06 -7.40 5.41
C ALA A 17 -10.92 -8.39 5.21
N PRO A 18 -11.01 -9.61 5.77
CA PRO A 18 -10.04 -10.65 5.49
C PRO A 18 -9.90 -10.89 3.98
N LEU A 19 -8.66 -11.08 3.52
CA LEU A 19 -8.45 -11.59 2.17
C LEU A 19 -8.90 -13.05 2.13
N VAL A 20 -9.98 -13.34 1.41
CA VAL A 20 -10.56 -14.68 1.33
C VAL A 20 -9.89 -15.50 0.23
N SER A 21 -9.93 -15.00 -1.01
CA SER A 21 -9.38 -15.73 -2.16
C SER A 21 -8.89 -14.77 -3.25
N LEU A 22 -7.77 -15.17 -3.87
CA LEU A 22 -7.32 -14.63 -5.14
C LEU A 22 -7.51 -15.72 -6.20
N HIS A 23 -8.39 -15.47 -7.15
CA HIS A 23 -8.69 -16.37 -8.25
C HIS A 23 -8.54 -15.63 -9.58
N HIS A 24 -8.58 -16.34 -10.72
CA HIS A 24 -8.30 -15.79 -12.05
C HIS A 24 -6.90 -15.15 -12.22
N LEU A 25 -5.90 -15.71 -11.54
CA LEU A 25 -4.51 -15.22 -11.57
C LEU A 25 -3.87 -15.28 -12.97
N ASP A 26 -4.41 -16.11 -13.86
CA ASP A 26 -4.06 -16.26 -15.26
C ASP A 26 -4.48 -15.06 -16.12
N TYR A 27 -5.55 -14.35 -15.75
CA TYR A 27 -6.10 -13.21 -16.49
C TYR A 27 -5.66 -11.83 -15.99
N VAL A 28 -4.94 -11.79 -14.87
CA VAL A 28 -4.33 -10.56 -14.36
C VAL A 28 -2.85 -10.50 -14.63
N GLN A 29 -2.30 -9.29 -14.59
CA GLN A 29 -0.86 -9.07 -14.59
C GLN A 29 -0.25 -9.62 -13.29
N SER A 30 1.06 -9.87 -13.29
CA SER A 30 1.80 -10.25 -12.09
C SER A 30 1.56 -9.25 -10.96
N LEU A 31 1.39 -9.74 -9.73
CA LEU A 31 1.11 -8.90 -8.57
C LEU A 31 2.23 -7.89 -8.31
N PHE A 32 3.48 -8.30 -8.58
CA PHE A 32 4.68 -7.49 -8.41
C PHE A 32 5.35 -7.24 -9.76
N PRO A 33 5.83 -6.00 -10.03
CA PRO A 33 6.53 -5.69 -11.27
C PRO A 33 7.83 -6.49 -11.39
N GLY A 34 8.17 -6.87 -12.62
CA GLY A 34 9.41 -7.61 -12.92
C GLY A 34 9.40 -9.08 -12.46
N THR A 35 8.22 -9.63 -12.13
CA THR A 35 8.07 -11.06 -11.77
C THR A 35 7.05 -11.73 -12.69
N ASN A 36 7.14 -13.05 -12.88
CA ASN A 36 6.05 -13.79 -13.51
C ASN A 36 4.89 -14.00 -12.51
N ARG A 37 3.73 -14.43 -13.01
CA ARG A 37 2.51 -14.63 -12.20
C ARG A 37 2.74 -15.53 -10.98
N VAL A 38 3.38 -16.68 -11.18
CA VAL A 38 3.61 -17.67 -10.12
C VAL A 38 4.53 -17.12 -9.03
N ASP A 39 5.65 -16.51 -9.43
CA ASP A 39 6.60 -15.94 -8.47
C ASP A 39 6.04 -14.71 -7.76
N SER A 40 5.18 -13.95 -8.42
CA SER A 40 4.47 -12.83 -7.80
C SER A 40 3.55 -13.30 -6.67
N VAL A 41 2.86 -14.42 -6.86
CA VAL A 41 1.99 -15.03 -5.84
C VAL A 41 2.82 -15.64 -4.72
N LYS A 42 3.91 -16.35 -5.03
CA LYS A 42 4.84 -16.87 -4.01
C LYS A 42 5.41 -15.75 -3.14
N ARG A 43 5.69 -14.58 -3.71
CA ARG A 43 6.15 -13.39 -2.98
C ARG A 43 5.08 -12.86 -2.02
N LEU A 44 3.83 -12.76 -2.44
CA LEU A 44 2.73 -12.40 -1.54
C LEU A 44 2.54 -13.43 -0.42
N ILE A 45 2.65 -14.73 -0.74
CA ILE A 45 2.58 -15.81 0.24
C ILE A 45 3.68 -15.70 1.30
N ARG A 46 4.88 -15.20 0.96
CA ARG A 46 5.94 -14.95 1.96
C ARG A 46 5.52 -13.90 2.99
N ALA A 47 4.87 -12.82 2.57
CA ALA A 47 4.30 -11.85 3.50
C ALA A 47 3.20 -12.49 4.35
N TYR A 48 2.27 -13.19 3.69
CA TYR A 48 1.16 -13.87 4.36
C TYR A 48 1.59 -14.81 5.48
N LYS A 49 2.66 -15.59 5.29
CA LYS A 49 3.17 -16.49 6.31
C LYS A 49 3.65 -15.80 7.60
N SER A 50 3.95 -14.49 7.54
CA SER A 50 4.44 -13.73 8.70
C SER A 50 3.34 -13.00 9.49
N ASP A 51 2.26 -12.57 8.84
CA ASP A 51 1.05 -12.03 9.49
C ASP A 51 -0.18 -12.27 8.58
N PRO A 52 -0.79 -13.48 8.65
CA PRO A 52 -1.88 -13.86 7.77
C PRO A 52 -3.07 -12.90 7.81
N SER A 53 -3.46 -12.51 9.02
CA SER A 53 -4.55 -11.59 9.26
C SER A 53 -4.31 -10.23 8.60
N ARG A 54 -3.07 -9.76 8.56
CA ARG A 54 -2.74 -8.42 8.06
C ARG A 54 -2.54 -8.33 6.55
N THR A 55 -2.48 -9.45 5.85
CA THR A 55 -2.16 -9.48 4.42
C THR A 55 -3.14 -8.63 3.61
N LEU A 56 -2.58 -7.68 2.83
CA LEU A 56 -3.28 -6.66 2.04
C LEU A 56 -4.08 -5.62 2.83
N GLN A 57 -4.08 -5.68 4.16
CA GLN A 57 -4.80 -4.68 4.94
C GLN A 57 -4.20 -3.30 4.74
N GLN A 58 -5.08 -2.35 4.44
CA GLN A 58 -4.70 -0.97 4.16
C GLN A 58 -4.70 -0.12 5.44
N SER A 59 -3.57 0.54 5.69
CA SER A 59 -3.39 1.59 6.71
C SER A 59 -2.86 2.85 6.03
N PHE A 60 -3.24 4.04 6.49
CA PHE A 60 -2.65 5.27 5.99
C PHE A 60 -2.38 6.27 7.11
N CYS A 61 -1.40 7.13 6.86
CA CYS A 61 -0.91 8.12 7.78
C CYS A 61 -0.38 9.33 7.03
N TYR A 62 -0.33 10.46 7.73
CA TYR A 62 0.02 11.75 7.17
C TYR A 62 1.30 12.27 7.82
N ASP A 63 2.10 12.97 7.02
CA ASP A 63 3.18 13.80 7.50
C ASP A 63 2.84 15.27 7.20
N PRO A 64 2.27 16.00 8.16
CA PRO A 64 1.90 17.40 7.93
C PRO A 64 3.13 18.30 7.76
N ILE A 65 4.30 17.90 8.26
CA ILE A 65 5.54 18.70 8.13
C ILE A 65 6.01 18.69 6.67
N ARG A 66 5.94 17.52 6.02
CA ARG A 66 6.34 17.35 4.62
C ARG A 66 5.17 17.44 3.63
N ASN A 67 3.95 17.66 4.11
CA ASN A 67 2.71 17.54 3.34
C ASN A 67 2.57 16.20 2.61
N TRP A 68 2.93 15.09 3.26
CA TRP A 68 2.85 13.77 2.64
C TRP A 68 1.65 12.97 3.12
N SER A 69 1.11 12.13 2.23
CA SER A 69 0.23 11.02 2.60
C SER A 69 0.91 9.70 2.29
N ILE A 70 0.86 8.76 3.21
CA ILE A 70 1.41 7.42 3.05
C ILE A 70 0.25 6.43 3.17
N SER A 71 0.09 5.58 2.16
CA SER A 71 -0.85 4.45 2.20
C SER A 71 -0.07 3.15 2.11
N VAL A 72 -0.29 2.26 3.07
CA VAL A 72 0.38 0.99 3.23
C VAL A 72 -0.63 -0.12 3.03
N SER A 73 -0.46 -0.93 1.98
CA SER A 73 -1.09 -2.24 1.84
C SER A 73 -0.09 -3.30 2.30
N TRP A 74 -0.28 -3.81 3.51
CA TRP A 74 0.74 -4.60 4.17
C TRP A 74 1.02 -5.91 3.41
N GLY A 75 2.29 -6.19 3.16
CA GLY A 75 2.73 -7.35 2.38
C GLY A 75 2.61 -7.16 0.87
N TYR A 76 2.22 -5.97 0.39
CA TYR A 76 2.04 -5.69 -1.03
C TYR A 76 2.69 -4.39 -1.50
N SER A 77 2.23 -3.23 -1.04
CA SER A 77 2.69 -1.94 -1.55
C SER A 77 2.67 -0.83 -0.50
N VAL A 78 3.50 0.18 -0.71
CA VAL A 78 3.43 1.48 -0.05
C VAL A 78 3.32 2.55 -1.12
N GLN A 79 2.35 3.44 -1.00
CA GLN A 79 2.13 4.59 -1.85
C GLN A 79 2.50 5.85 -1.07
N LEU A 80 3.51 6.59 -1.55
CA LEU A 80 3.89 7.89 -1.01
C LEU A 80 3.33 8.98 -1.93
N TYR A 81 2.43 9.79 -1.40
CA TYR A 81 1.90 10.98 -2.05
C TYR A 81 2.65 12.21 -1.53
N PRO A 82 3.37 12.96 -2.38
CA PRO A 82 4.00 14.23 -1.99
C PRO A 82 3.00 15.38 -1.83
N PHE A 83 1.80 15.07 -1.34
CA PHE A 83 0.67 15.95 -1.09
C PHE A 83 -0.33 15.27 -0.15
N LEU A 84 -1.21 16.05 0.47
CA LEU A 84 -2.29 15.55 1.33
C LEU A 84 -3.45 15.01 0.49
N VAL A 85 -3.85 13.76 0.76
CA VAL A 85 -4.93 13.04 0.08
C VAL A 85 -6.00 12.66 1.09
N THR A 86 -7.27 12.84 0.74
CA THR A 86 -8.36 12.53 1.66
C THR A 86 -8.41 11.03 1.98
N ALA A 87 -8.87 10.69 3.19
CA ALA A 87 -9.09 9.30 3.59
C ALA A 87 -10.03 8.56 2.61
N LYS A 88 -11.04 9.26 2.08
CA LYS A 88 -11.96 8.74 1.06
C LYS A 88 -11.20 8.32 -0.19
N ASP A 89 -10.36 9.19 -0.73
CA ASP A 89 -9.60 8.91 -1.96
C ASP A 89 -8.53 7.84 -1.74
N LEU A 90 -7.83 7.85 -0.59
CA LEU A 90 -6.88 6.78 -0.25
C LEU A 90 -7.55 5.41 -0.15
N SER A 91 -8.77 5.37 0.39
CA SER A 91 -9.59 4.14 0.47
C SER A 91 -10.28 3.76 -0.84
N THR A 92 -10.28 4.65 -1.83
CA THR A 92 -10.88 4.39 -3.15
C THR A 92 -9.81 3.79 -4.09
N PRO A 93 -10.01 2.56 -4.59
CA PRO A 93 -9.07 1.90 -5.48
C PRO A 93 -8.73 2.72 -6.73
N LEU A 94 -7.44 2.76 -7.10
CA LEU A 94 -7.01 3.31 -8.38
C LEU A 94 -7.49 2.41 -9.53
N GLN A 95 -8.14 3.00 -10.54
CA GLN A 95 -8.61 2.30 -11.74
C GLN A 95 -7.41 1.79 -12.56
N THR A 96 -6.99 0.57 -12.27
CA THR A 96 -5.83 -0.12 -12.89
C THR A 96 -6.20 -1.47 -13.49
N PHE A 97 -7.45 -1.88 -13.28
CA PHE A 97 -8.04 -3.14 -13.71
C PHE A 97 -9.23 -2.87 -14.64
N LEU A 98 -9.78 -3.94 -15.20
CA LEU A 98 -10.95 -3.93 -16.08
C LEU A 98 -11.97 -4.94 -15.56
N THR A 99 -13.23 -4.75 -15.94
CA THR A 99 -14.30 -5.71 -15.66
C THR A 99 -13.98 -7.08 -16.27
N TRP A 100 -14.40 -8.14 -15.59
CA TRP A 100 -14.16 -9.51 -16.05
C TRP A 100 -14.79 -9.82 -17.41
N GLY A 101 -16.06 -9.44 -17.59
CA GLY A 101 -16.87 -9.80 -18.76
C GLY A 101 -16.66 -8.88 -19.96
N SER A 102 -16.88 -7.56 -19.77
CA SER A 102 -16.88 -6.57 -20.87
C SER A 102 -15.53 -5.94 -21.15
N TRP A 103 -14.53 -6.18 -20.30
CA TRP A 103 -13.17 -5.60 -20.41
C TRP A 103 -13.20 -4.06 -20.42
N SER A 104 -14.24 -3.48 -19.82
CA SER A 104 -14.42 -2.05 -19.68
C SER A 104 -13.84 -1.57 -18.35
N GLN A 105 -13.66 -0.25 -18.22
CA GLN A 105 -13.25 0.34 -16.95
C GLN A 105 -14.39 0.37 -15.92
N GLU A 106 -15.64 0.28 -16.36
CA GLU A 106 -16.84 0.37 -15.53
C GLU A 106 -18.00 -0.42 -16.16
N PRO A 107 -19.07 -0.76 -15.41
CA PRO A 107 -19.27 -0.48 -13.99
C PRO A 107 -18.70 -1.56 -13.06
N PHE A 108 -18.35 -1.16 -11.83
CA PHE A 108 -18.12 -2.06 -10.69
C PHE A 108 -19.19 -1.81 -9.61
N THR A 109 -19.31 -2.74 -8.66
CA THR A 109 -20.18 -2.58 -7.47
C THR A 109 -19.59 -1.67 -6.40
N PHE A 110 -18.41 -1.09 -6.65
CA PHE A 110 -17.69 -0.20 -5.75
C PHE A 110 -17.06 0.93 -6.55
N ASN A 111 -16.84 2.06 -5.89
CA ASN A 111 -16.23 3.22 -6.52
C ASN A 111 -14.75 2.97 -6.80
N THR A 112 -14.28 3.45 -7.94
CA THR A 112 -12.87 3.55 -8.28
C THR A 112 -12.53 5.02 -8.54
N ARG A 113 -11.23 5.34 -8.59
CA ARG A 113 -10.75 6.67 -8.96
C ARG A 113 -9.72 6.57 -10.07
N VAL A 114 -9.76 7.53 -10.97
CA VAL A 114 -8.83 7.58 -12.10
C VAL A 114 -7.41 7.79 -11.58
N MET A 115 -6.46 7.03 -12.13
CA MET A 115 -5.04 7.31 -11.93
C MET A 115 -4.64 8.44 -12.89
N SER A 116 -4.30 9.62 -12.35
CA SER A 116 -3.92 10.76 -13.18
C SER A 116 -2.79 10.42 -14.15
N LEU A 117 -2.85 10.97 -15.35
CA LEU A 117 -1.77 10.85 -16.34
C LEU A 117 -0.60 11.77 -16.02
N LYS A 118 -0.82 12.81 -15.21
CA LYS A 118 0.22 13.73 -14.78
C LYS A 118 1.05 13.07 -13.67
N PRO A 119 2.38 12.96 -13.84
CA PRO A 119 3.26 12.38 -12.82
C PRO A 119 3.09 12.98 -11.43
N CYS A 120 2.90 14.30 -11.34
CA CYS A 120 2.79 15.07 -10.10
C CYS A 120 1.40 15.02 -9.46
N GLU A 121 0.54 14.13 -9.93
CA GLU A 121 -0.75 13.82 -9.30
C GLU A 121 -0.83 12.33 -8.95
N ARG A 122 0.30 11.60 -9.02
CA ARG A 122 0.40 10.17 -8.75
C ARG A 122 1.23 9.90 -7.51
N PRO A 123 0.97 8.79 -6.80
CA PRO A 123 1.86 8.34 -5.75
C PRO A 123 3.16 7.80 -6.35
N ILE A 124 4.23 7.92 -5.57
CA ILE A 124 5.42 7.13 -5.75
C ILE A 124 5.19 5.75 -5.11
N ILE A 125 5.34 4.69 -5.90
CA ILE A 125 4.96 3.33 -5.50
C ILE A 125 6.18 2.50 -5.12
N PHE A 126 6.12 1.89 -3.95
CA PHE A 126 7.08 0.93 -3.43
C PHE A 126 6.37 -0.41 -3.25
N TYR A 127 7.06 -1.50 -3.56
CA TYR A 127 6.50 -2.85 -3.46
C TYR A 127 7.19 -3.64 -2.36
N PHE A 128 6.44 -4.52 -1.70
CA PHE A 128 6.94 -5.42 -0.67
C PHE A 128 8.13 -6.21 -1.20
N ASP A 129 9.31 -6.06 -0.60
CA ASP A 129 10.56 -6.74 -0.93
C ASP A 129 10.66 -8.07 -0.18
N ARG A 130 10.68 -7.98 1.14
CA ARG A 130 10.83 -9.14 2.05
C ARG A 130 10.38 -8.82 3.46
N VAL A 131 10.23 -9.88 4.25
CA VAL A 131 10.13 -9.81 5.71
C VAL A 131 11.55 -9.69 6.25
N GLU A 132 11.84 -8.63 7.00
CA GLU A 132 13.14 -8.41 7.66
C GLU A 132 13.18 -9.09 9.03
N GLY A 133 12.05 -9.14 9.71
CA GLY A 133 11.92 -9.80 11.00
C GLY A 133 10.46 -10.11 11.31
N PHE A 134 10.23 -11.29 11.90
CA PHE A 134 8.92 -11.67 12.43
C PHE A 134 9.12 -12.60 13.63
N GLY A 135 8.26 -12.48 14.64
CA GLY A 135 8.41 -13.17 15.92
C GLY A 135 8.23 -12.20 17.10
N TYR A 136 8.16 -12.73 18.32
CA TYR A 136 7.94 -11.94 19.54
C TYR A 136 6.72 -10.98 19.45
N GLY A 137 5.68 -11.41 18.74
CA GLY A 137 4.43 -10.63 18.58
C GLY A 137 4.54 -9.44 17.63
N ARG A 138 5.58 -9.32 16.80
CA ARG A 138 5.76 -8.21 15.86
C ARG A 138 6.23 -8.69 14.48
N THR A 139 6.01 -7.84 13.48
CA THR A 139 6.52 -7.99 12.11
C THR A 139 7.24 -6.74 11.66
N LEU A 140 8.26 -6.92 10.81
CA LEU A 140 9.03 -5.89 10.14
C LEU A 140 9.18 -6.29 8.67
N THR A 141 8.71 -5.43 7.77
CA THR A 141 8.70 -5.69 6.32
C THR A 141 9.37 -4.55 5.58
N ARG A 142 10.14 -4.85 4.53
CA ARG A 142 10.83 -3.87 3.70
C ARG A 142 10.11 -3.69 2.37
N TYR A 143 10.02 -2.46 1.89
CA TYR A 143 9.44 -2.10 0.59
C TYR A 143 10.45 -1.29 -0.21
N ARG A 144 10.55 -1.58 -1.51
CA ARG A 144 11.52 -0.95 -2.41
C ARG A 144 10.86 -0.51 -3.70
N ARG A 145 11.46 0.49 -4.35
CA ARG A 145 11.08 0.85 -5.72
C ARG A 145 11.57 -0.23 -6.69
N PRO A 146 10.76 -0.65 -7.67
CA PRO A 146 11.17 -1.62 -8.69
C PRO A 146 12.32 -1.09 -9.54
N ARG A 147 12.29 0.21 -9.86
CA ARG A 147 13.35 0.96 -10.53
C ARG A 147 13.31 2.40 -9.99
N PRO A 148 14.44 2.99 -9.55
CA PRO A 148 14.49 4.44 -9.41
C PRO A 148 14.30 5.02 -10.82
N GLU A 149 13.25 5.82 -11.04
CA GLU A 149 13.13 6.52 -12.31
C GLU A 149 14.34 7.46 -12.44
N ASN A 150 15.14 7.28 -13.50
CA ASN A 150 16.31 8.11 -13.76
C ASN A 150 15.94 9.57 -14.12
N ARG A 151 14.65 9.92 -14.17
CA ARG A 151 14.16 11.25 -14.47
C ARG A 151 13.16 11.67 -13.40
N ARG A 152 13.45 12.77 -12.69
CA ARG A 152 12.44 13.46 -11.88
C ARG A 152 11.35 13.90 -12.84
N GLN A 153 10.13 13.40 -12.63
CA GLN A 153 8.99 13.76 -13.48
C GLN A 153 8.29 15.04 -12.99
N CYS A 154 8.71 15.56 -11.83
CA CYS A 154 8.19 16.74 -11.17
C CYS A 154 9.35 17.55 -10.60
N ASP A 155 9.43 18.83 -10.97
CA ASP A 155 10.51 19.74 -10.58
C ASP A 155 10.21 20.54 -9.30
N ASP A 156 9.05 20.31 -8.68
CA ASP A 156 8.64 20.94 -7.42
C ASP A 156 9.50 20.45 -6.23
N GLU A 157 9.89 21.35 -5.34
CA GLU A 157 10.72 21.05 -4.16
C GLU A 157 10.10 19.98 -3.25
N ASN A 158 8.77 19.96 -3.13
CA ASN A 158 8.04 18.94 -2.35
C ASN A 158 8.27 17.52 -2.90
N TYR A 159 8.51 17.41 -4.21
CA TYR A 159 8.79 16.15 -4.88
C TYR A 159 10.25 15.72 -4.75
N ALA A 160 11.19 16.65 -4.63
CA ALA A 160 12.61 16.32 -4.50
C ALA A 160 12.88 15.46 -3.26
N ALA A 161 12.30 15.83 -2.12
CA ALA A 161 12.39 15.06 -0.88
C ALA A 161 11.68 13.70 -0.98
N ALA A 162 10.53 13.62 -1.65
CA ALA A 162 9.82 12.36 -1.83
C ALA A 162 10.55 11.42 -2.81
N TYR A 163 11.20 11.96 -3.85
CA TYR A 163 11.98 11.17 -4.80
C TYR A 163 13.28 10.62 -4.21
N SER A 164 13.83 11.25 -3.16
CA SER A 164 15.04 10.74 -2.47
C SER A 164 14.76 9.52 -1.60
N VAL A 165 13.49 9.24 -1.24
CA VAL A 165 13.08 8.06 -0.49
C VAL A 165 13.36 6.79 -1.30
N LYS A 166 14.29 5.97 -0.82
CA LYS A 166 14.71 4.70 -1.44
C LYS A 166 13.82 3.52 -1.06
N GLY A 167 13.17 3.57 0.10
CA GLY A 167 12.32 2.48 0.57
C GLY A 167 11.61 2.77 1.88
N PHE A 168 10.84 1.79 2.33
CA PHE A 168 10.13 1.82 3.61
C PHE A 168 10.42 0.57 4.42
N ASN A 169 10.57 0.73 5.73
CA ASN A 169 10.48 -0.32 6.71
C ASN A 169 9.15 -0.16 7.46
N VAL A 170 8.25 -1.13 7.33
CA VAL A 170 6.95 -1.12 8.01
C VAL A 170 6.96 -2.13 9.14
N SER A 171 6.79 -1.63 10.36
CA SER A 171 6.66 -2.43 11.57
C SER A 171 5.21 -2.50 12.03
N ALA A 172 4.78 -3.64 12.57
CA ALA A 172 3.44 -3.79 13.13
C ALA A 172 3.44 -4.85 14.25
N PRO A 173 2.59 -4.73 15.29
CA PRO A 173 2.26 -5.85 16.14
C PRO A 173 1.48 -6.91 15.33
N LEU A 174 1.67 -8.19 15.65
CA LEU A 174 0.97 -9.28 14.98
C LEU A 174 -0.55 -9.08 15.09
N LEU A 175 -1.26 -9.15 13.97
CA LEU A 175 -2.70 -8.96 13.96
C LEU A 175 -3.41 -10.26 14.38
N HIS A 176 -3.87 -10.31 15.62
CA HIS A 176 -4.55 -11.50 16.13
C HIS A 176 -5.85 -11.79 15.36
N PRO A 177 -6.12 -13.02 14.89
CA PRO A 177 -7.29 -13.34 14.07
C PRO A 177 -8.64 -13.00 14.72
N THR A 178 -8.73 -12.99 16.04
CA THR A 178 -9.97 -12.62 16.76
C THR A 178 -10.41 -11.18 16.53
N ILE A 179 -9.55 -10.32 15.97
CA ILE A 179 -9.95 -8.97 15.56
C ILE A 179 -11.04 -9.01 14.47
N TRP A 180 -11.09 -10.07 13.66
CA TRP A 180 -12.09 -10.28 12.62
C TRP A 180 -13.48 -10.61 13.16
N ASN A 181 -13.59 -10.95 14.45
CA ASN A 181 -14.87 -11.13 15.15
C ASN A 181 -15.40 -9.81 15.72
N LYS A 182 -14.66 -8.71 15.59
CA LYS A 182 -15.03 -7.38 16.06
C LYS A 182 -15.46 -6.52 14.87
N ALA A 183 -16.07 -5.36 15.17
CA ALA A 183 -16.36 -4.37 14.14
C ALA A 183 -15.09 -4.02 13.36
N PRO A 184 -15.10 -4.04 12.01
CA PRO A 184 -13.94 -3.69 11.21
C PRO A 184 -13.44 -2.29 11.54
N ARG A 185 -12.19 -2.19 11.98
CA ARG A 185 -11.52 -0.90 12.26
C ARG A 185 -10.17 -0.87 11.58
N ARG A 186 -9.92 0.20 10.83
CA ARG A 186 -8.62 0.45 10.20
C ARG A 186 -7.59 0.61 11.30
N GLN A 187 -6.40 0.06 11.08
CA GLN A 187 -5.26 0.34 11.92
C GLN A 187 -4.61 1.64 11.47
N CYS A 188 -4.29 2.50 12.43
CA CYS A 188 -3.57 3.74 12.18
C CYS A 188 -2.09 3.44 11.91
N CYS A 189 -1.41 4.37 11.25
CA CYS A 189 0.04 4.35 11.16
C CYS A 189 0.66 5.69 11.56
N GLU A 190 1.96 5.67 11.80
CA GLU A 190 2.77 6.84 12.08
C GLU A 190 4.15 6.66 11.45
N ILE A 191 4.80 7.77 11.12
CA ILE A 191 6.17 7.78 10.63
C ILE A 191 7.07 8.02 11.85
N ILE A 192 7.98 7.09 12.13
CA ILE A 192 8.82 7.16 13.34
C ILE A 192 10.01 8.11 13.11
N ASN A 193 10.69 7.99 11.97
CA ASN A 193 11.91 8.74 11.67
C ASN A 193 11.71 9.58 10.41
N GLY A 194 11.53 10.89 10.61
CA GLY A 194 11.15 11.83 9.56
C GLY A 194 12.29 12.45 8.76
N SER A 195 13.50 12.59 9.31
CA SER A 195 14.48 13.54 8.73
C SER A 195 15.94 13.09 8.65
N ASP A 196 16.39 12.12 9.44
CA ASP A 196 17.85 11.94 9.65
C ASP A 196 18.42 10.57 9.29
N ASP A 197 17.63 9.68 8.68
CA ASP A 197 18.16 8.39 8.24
C ASP A 197 18.94 8.58 6.93
N LEU A 198 20.27 8.71 7.06
CA LEU A 198 21.28 8.86 5.98
C LEU A 198 21.10 7.86 4.82
N ASN A 199 20.37 6.77 5.06
CA ASN A 199 20.13 5.72 4.09
C ASN A 199 18.96 6.00 3.12
N GLY A 200 18.07 6.95 3.43
CA GLY A 200 16.88 7.27 2.62
C GLY A 200 15.76 6.23 2.74
N VAL A 201 15.71 5.49 3.85
CA VAL A 201 14.65 4.51 4.15
C VAL A 201 13.77 5.09 5.25
N LEU A 202 12.46 5.12 5.05
CA LEU A 202 11.52 5.64 6.05
C LEU A 202 10.94 4.53 6.91
N GLU A 203 10.82 4.80 8.22
CA GLU A 203 10.19 3.87 9.16
C GLU A 203 8.73 4.25 9.39
N VAL A 204 7.84 3.29 9.14
CA VAL A 204 6.40 3.41 9.39
C VAL A 204 5.99 2.36 10.40
N ARG A 205 5.20 2.74 11.39
CA ARG A 205 4.62 1.83 12.38
C ARG A 205 3.12 1.76 12.19
N ILE A 206 2.59 0.56 12.01
CA ILE A 206 1.15 0.30 12.07
C ILE A 206 0.80 -0.08 13.51
N ARG A 207 -0.27 0.50 14.05
CA ARG A 207 -0.76 0.25 15.41
C ARG A 207 -2.28 0.39 15.51
N GLY A 208 -2.84 0.05 16.67
CA GLY A 208 -4.19 0.50 16.99
C GLY A 208 -4.26 2.03 16.97
N CYS A 209 -5.41 2.57 16.55
CA CYS A 209 -5.64 4.00 16.65
C CYS A 209 -5.80 4.38 18.13
N ASN A 210 -5.24 5.53 18.51
CA ASN A 210 -5.43 6.12 19.82
C ASN A 210 -6.89 6.60 19.95
N GLU A 211 -7.32 6.85 21.19
CA GLU A 211 -8.60 7.51 21.41
C GLU A 211 -8.61 8.86 20.68
N TRP A 212 -9.68 9.13 19.93
CA TRP A 212 -9.89 10.35 19.16
C TRP A 212 -8.93 10.58 17.98
N GLU A 213 -8.03 9.64 17.70
CA GLU A 213 -7.19 9.71 16.50
C GLU A 213 -8.06 9.53 15.26
N SER A 214 -8.14 10.60 14.47
CA SER A 214 -8.80 10.54 13.18
C SER A 214 -7.85 9.98 12.13
N VAL A 215 -8.41 9.22 11.21
CA VAL A 215 -7.74 8.83 9.97
C VAL A 215 -7.90 9.91 8.90
N THR A 216 -8.61 11.01 9.14
CA THR A 216 -8.66 12.12 8.20
C THR A 216 -7.42 13.00 8.33
N PRO A 217 -6.93 13.61 7.22
CA PRO A 217 -5.90 14.62 7.33
C PRO A 217 -6.40 15.78 8.21
N PRO A 218 -5.52 16.42 9.00
CA PRO A 218 -5.85 17.60 9.80
C PRO A 218 -6.25 18.80 8.92
#